data_AF-F5Y4H3-F1
#
_entry.id   AF-F5Y4H3-F1
#
_cell.length_a   1.000
_cell.length_b   1.000
_cell.length_c   1.000
_cell.angle_alpha   90.00
_cell.angle_beta   90.00
_cell.angle_gamma   90.00
#
_symmetry.space_group_name_H-M   'P 1'
#
loop_
_entity.id
_entity.type
_entity.pdbx_description
1 polymer ?
#
loop_
_entity_poly.entity_id
_entity_poly.type
_entity_poly.pdbx_seq_one_letter_code
_entity_poly.pdbx_strand_id
1 'polypeptide(L)'
;MSFLMRPLAVAAFLLLGAGPAAAQTQQVYWCAGRDGPTYTHAPCSGGKALGHKRPVAKERAAPPPQDRARRMNRAQLPPETRAQCSALEKEIRQAEARLKARKGPPPAGAEGDLAIQRVRYREMRC
;
A
#
# COMPACT_ATOMS: atom_id res chain seq x y z
N MET A 1 16.96 32.07 -57.19
CA MET A 1 15.57 31.60 -57.22
C MET A 1 15.56 30.15 -57.68
N SER A 2 14.75 29.32 -57.01
CA SER A 2 14.44 27.90 -57.33
C SER A 2 15.47 26.83 -56.95
N PHE A 3 15.13 26.01 -55.94
CA PHE A 3 15.14 24.53 -55.92
C PHE A 3 14.26 24.10 -54.73
N LEU A 4 12.96 23.84 -54.91
CA LEU A 4 12.34 22.54 -55.21
C LEU A 4 12.59 21.44 -54.16
N MET A 5 11.46 20.94 -53.65
CA MET A 5 11.17 19.58 -53.18
C MET A 5 11.44 19.21 -51.71
N ARG A 6 10.32 19.19 -50.95
CA ARG A 6 10.01 18.13 -49.97
C ARG A 6 9.94 16.77 -50.67
N PRO A 7 10.33 15.70 -49.97
CA PRO A 7 9.44 14.55 -49.89
C PRO A 7 9.19 14.12 -48.44
N LEU A 8 7.94 13.72 -48.22
CA LEU A 8 7.48 12.96 -47.06
C LEU A 8 8.32 11.70 -46.85
N ALA A 9 8.72 11.43 -45.62
CA ALA A 9 9.03 10.07 -45.17
C ALA A 9 8.02 9.70 -44.08
N VAL A 10 7.18 8.74 -44.44
CA VAL A 10 6.05 8.18 -43.71
C VAL A 10 6.54 7.08 -42.75
N ALA A 11 5.94 7.07 -41.56
CA ALA A 11 5.64 5.96 -40.65
C ALA A 11 6.55 4.72 -40.58
N ALA A 12 7.07 4.44 -39.36
CA ALA A 12 7.23 3.08 -38.83
C ALA A 12 7.50 3.11 -37.31
N PHE A 13 6.48 3.33 -36.49
CA PHE A 13 6.52 3.07 -35.04
C PHE A 13 5.30 2.23 -34.63
N LEU A 14 5.23 1.01 -35.16
CA LEU A 14 4.33 -0.02 -34.66
C LEU A 14 5.09 -1.33 -34.75
N LEU A 15 5.67 -1.77 -33.62
CA LEU A 15 6.28 -3.08 -33.32
C LEU A 15 7.15 -2.80 -32.07
N LEU A 16 6.72 -2.98 -30.82
CA LEU A 16 6.40 -4.25 -30.16
C LEU A 16 5.60 -3.94 -28.90
N GLY A 17 4.27 -3.95 -29.00
CA GLY A 17 3.37 -4.04 -27.86
C GLY A 17 3.06 -5.49 -27.53
N ALA A 18 4.08 -6.35 -27.35
CA ALA A 18 3.89 -7.72 -26.88
C ALA A 18 3.84 -7.70 -25.34
N GLY A 19 2.73 -7.19 -24.80
CA GLY A 19 2.40 -7.45 -23.40
C GLY A 19 2.22 -8.96 -23.20
N PRO A 20 2.65 -9.54 -22.07
CA PRO A 20 2.44 -10.96 -21.79
C PRO A 20 0.95 -11.17 -21.48
N ALA A 21 0.13 -11.33 -22.51
CA ALA A 21 -1.24 -11.79 -22.41
C ALA A 21 -1.24 -13.32 -22.35
N ALA A 22 -0.93 -13.88 -21.18
CA ALA A 22 -1.39 -15.20 -20.71
C ALA A 22 -0.60 -15.64 -19.46
N ALA A 23 -0.78 -14.95 -18.33
CA ALA A 23 -0.69 -15.64 -17.05
C ALA A 23 -1.96 -16.49 -16.91
N GLN A 24 -2.07 -17.57 -17.70
CA GLN A 24 -3.12 -18.56 -17.51
C GLN A 24 -2.89 -19.19 -16.15
N THR A 25 -3.81 -18.91 -15.24
CA THR A 25 -3.98 -19.57 -13.95
C THR A 25 -4.08 -21.08 -14.17
N GLN A 26 -2.95 -21.77 -14.20
CA GLN A 26 -2.91 -23.23 -14.29
C GLN A 26 -3.44 -23.79 -12.96
N GLN A 27 -4.63 -24.37 -13.02
CA GLN A 27 -5.27 -25.05 -11.90
C GLN A 27 -4.34 -26.15 -11.38
N VAL A 28 -3.94 -26.07 -10.10
CA VAL A 28 -3.13 -27.09 -9.44
C VAL A 28 -4.06 -28.03 -8.68
N TYR A 29 -3.78 -29.32 -8.74
CA TYR A 29 -4.50 -30.38 -8.04
C TYR A 29 -3.60 -30.99 -6.98
N TRP A 30 -4.20 -31.27 -5.83
CA TRP A 30 -3.60 -32.06 -4.76
C TRP A 30 -4.03 -33.52 -4.94
N CYS A 31 -3.06 -34.42 -5.11
CA CYS A 31 -3.27 -35.85 -5.34
C CYS A 31 -2.67 -36.65 -4.17
N ALA A 32 -3.38 -37.67 -3.70
CA ALA A 32 -2.81 -38.63 -2.75
C ALA A 32 -1.89 -39.60 -3.49
N GLY A 33 -0.58 -39.48 -3.30
CA GLY A 33 0.42 -40.41 -3.80
C GLY A 33 0.76 -41.49 -2.77
N ARG A 34 1.42 -42.56 -3.23
CA ARG A 34 1.83 -43.71 -2.41
C ARG A 34 2.81 -43.32 -1.28
N ASP A 35 3.66 -42.33 -1.54
CA ASP A 35 4.69 -41.84 -0.61
C ASP A 35 4.32 -40.50 0.05
N GLY A 36 3.09 -40.03 -0.17
CA GLY A 36 2.61 -38.74 0.34
C GLY A 36 1.86 -37.91 -0.72
N PRO A 37 1.39 -36.72 -0.35
CA PRO A 37 0.66 -35.85 -1.26
C PRO A 37 1.54 -35.28 -2.37
N THR A 38 1.11 -35.43 -3.62
CA THR A 38 1.78 -34.89 -4.81
C THR A 38 0.92 -33.81 -5.45
N TYR A 39 1.55 -32.73 -5.93
CA TYR A 39 0.86 -31.62 -6.57
C TYR A 39 1.07 -31.70 -8.09
N THR A 40 -0.03 -31.69 -8.86
CA THR A 40 0.00 -31.85 -10.31
C THR A 40 -0.87 -30.81 -11.02
N HIS A 41 -0.55 -30.51 -12.28
CA HIS A 41 -1.40 -29.66 -13.13
C HIS A 41 -2.48 -30.46 -13.88
N ALA A 42 -2.39 -31.79 -13.85
CA ALA A 42 -3.41 -32.69 -14.39
C ALA A 42 -4.35 -33.18 -13.26
N PRO A 43 -5.66 -33.34 -13.54
CA PRO A 43 -6.60 -33.92 -12.58
C PRO A 43 -6.28 -35.39 -12.34
N CYS A 44 -6.41 -35.83 -11.08
CA CYS A 44 -6.18 -37.19 -10.64
C CYS A 44 -7.41 -37.73 -9.90
N SER A 45 -7.61 -39.04 -9.96
CA SER A 45 -8.74 -39.70 -9.29
C SER A 45 -8.67 -39.50 -7.78
N GLY A 46 -9.72 -38.91 -7.18
CA GLY A 46 -9.77 -38.59 -5.75
C GLY A 46 -8.99 -37.33 -5.32
N GLY A 47 -8.37 -36.61 -6.26
CA GLY A 47 -7.64 -35.38 -5.97
C GLY A 47 -8.52 -34.15 -5.77
N LYS A 48 -8.02 -33.16 -5.04
CA LYS A 48 -8.72 -31.87 -4.80
C LYS A 48 -8.08 -30.75 -5.59
N ALA A 49 -8.89 -30.01 -6.34
CA ALA A 49 -8.47 -28.79 -7.01
C ALA A 49 -8.12 -27.71 -5.96
N LEU A 50 -6.90 -27.19 -6.00
CA LEU A 50 -6.47 -26.08 -5.16
C LEU A 50 -6.87 -24.78 -5.84
N GLY A 51 -7.86 -24.08 -5.26
CA GLY A 51 -8.27 -22.78 -5.76
C GLY A 51 -7.19 -21.72 -5.56
N HIS A 52 -7.23 -20.66 -6.38
CA HIS A 52 -6.38 -19.47 -6.27
C HIS A 52 -6.72 -18.59 -5.05
N LYS A 53 -6.98 -19.19 -3.89
CA LYS A 53 -7.25 -18.41 -2.68
C LYS A 53 -5.97 -17.68 -2.29
N ARG A 54 -5.99 -16.36 -2.48
CA ARG A 54 -4.92 -15.44 -2.06
C ARG A 54 -4.63 -15.74 -0.57
N PRO A 55 -3.38 -16.03 -0.20
CA PRO A 55 -3.05 -16.29 1.19
C PRO A 55 -3.49 -15.07 2.01
N VAL A 56 -4.39 -15.30 2.95
CA VAL A 56 -4.77 -14.27 3.93
C VAL A 56 -3.56 -14.11 4.84
N ALA A 57 -2.91 -12.95 4.77
CA ALA A 57 -1.79 -12.64 5.66
C ALA A 57 -2.28 -12.75 7.11
N LYS A 58 -1.90 -13.84 7.79
CA LYS A 58 -2.38 -14.16 9.15
C LYS A 58 -1.75 -13.31 10.24
N GLU A 59 -0.72 -12.54 9.94
CA GLU A 59 -0.12 -11.61 10.89
C GLU A 59 0.00 -10.23 10.26
N ARG A 60 -0.83 -9.29 10.74
CA ARG A 60 -0.43 -7.88 10.75
C ARG A 60 0.65 -7.76 11.82
N ALA A 61 1.89 -8.06 11.44
CA ALA A 61 3.04 -7.74 12.28
C ALA A 61 2.94 -6.26 12.70
N ALA A 62 3.30 -5.96 13.95
CA ALA A 62 3.37 -4.58 14.39
C ALA A 62 4.24 -3.79 13.40
N PRO A 63 3.81 -2.59 12.97
CA PRO A 63 4.60 -1.79 12.06
C PRO A 63 6.00 -1.56 12.65
N PRO A 64 7.05 -1.50 11.81
CA PRO A 64 8.40 -1.29 12.29
C PRO A 64 8.50 0.04 13.06
N PRO A 65 9.35 0.13 14.10
CA PRO A 65 9.50 1.33 14.90
C PRO A 65 9.97 2.51 14.03
N GLN A 66 9.20 3.60 14.01
CA GLN A 66 9.46 4.77 13.15
C GLN A 66 10.23 5.90 13.86
N ASP A 67 10.66 5.69 15.12
CA ASP A 67 11.21 6.75 15.97
C ASP A 67 12.51 7.37 15.41
N ARG A 68 13.34 6.56 14.74
CA ARG A 68 14.57 7.04 14.12
C ARG A 68 14.26 8.00 12.96
N ALA A 69 13.35 7.60 12.07
CA ALA A 69 12.96 8.42 10.92
C ALA A 69 12.31 9.74 11.38
N ARG A 70 11.41 9.69 12.37
CA ARG A 70 10.78 10.89 12.94
C ARG A 70 11.79 11.85 13.55
N ARG A 71 12.80 11.33 14.28
CA ARG A 71 13.87 12.17 14.84
C ARG A 71 14.70 12.86 13.76
N MET A 72 15.07 12.15 12.70
CA MET A 72 15.81 12.73 11.58
C MET A 72 15.01 13.80 10.83
N ASN A 73 13.74 13.53 10.54
CA ASN A 73 12.87 14.51 9.85
C ASN A 73 12.66 15.76 10.70
N ARG A 74 12.43 15.60 12.01
CA ARG A 74 12.30 16.76 12.93
C ARG A 74 13.57 17.58 13.03
N ALA A 75 14.74 16.97 12.96
CA ALA A 75 16.02 17.69 13.01
C ALA A 75 16.20 18.65 11.82
N GLN A 76 15.53 18.38 10.69
CA GLN A 76 15.57 19.24 9.50
C GLN A 76 14.61 20.44 9.58
N LEU A 77 13.71 20.47 10.58
CA LEU A 77 12.74 21.56 10.73
C LEU A 77 13.32 22.75 11.50
N PRO A 78 12.85 23.98 11.22
CA PRO A 78 13.16 25.16 12.03
C PRO A 78 12.82 24.93 13.52
N PRO A 79 13.56 25.54 14.46
CA PRO A 79 13.33 25.34 15.89
C PRO A 79 11.90 25.70 16.32
N GLU A 80 11.31 26.74 15.71
CA GLU A 80 9.92 27.12 15.94
C GLU A 80 8.94 26.02 15.50
N THR A 81 9.11 25.50 14.27
CA THR A 81 8.27 24.41 13.75
C THR A 81 8.42 23.14 14.58
N ARG A 82 9.62 22.84 15.10
CA ARG A 82 9.83 21.71 16.03
C ARG A 82 9.01 21.86 17.31
N ALA A 83 8.95 23.06 17.88
CA ALA A 83 8.14 23.33 19.07
C ALA A 83 6.65 23.14 18.76
N GLN A 84 6.17 23.68 17.63
CA GLN A 84 4.79 23.51 17.17
C GLN A 84 4.43 22.03 16.94
N CYS A 85 5.31 21.24 16.32
CA CYS A 85 5.12 19.79 16.16
C CYS A 85 4.98 19.07 17.51
N SER A 86 5.78 19.46 18.51
CA SER A 86 5.74 18.83 19.84
C SER A 86 4.46 19.16 20.61
N ALA A 87 3.94 20.37 20.45
CA ALA A 87 2.67 20.80 21.05
C ALA A 87 1.50 20.05 20.39
N LEU A 88 1.44 20.06 19.07
CA LEU A 88 0.38 19.39 18.31
C LEU A 88 0.37 17.87 18.53
N GLU A 89 1.54 17.24 18.66
CA GLU A 89 1.61 15.80 19.00
C GLU A 89 0.99 15.50 20.36
N LYS A 90 1.22 16.35 21.37
CA LYS A 90 0.63 16.19 22.70
C LYS A 90 -0.89 16.35 22.64
N GLU A 91 -1.38 17.34 21.89
CA GLU A 91 -2.82 17.58 21.70
C GLU A 91 -3.51 16.38 21.04
N ILE A 92 -2.94 15.87 19.94
CA ILE A 92 -3.45 14.69 19.23
C ILE A 92 -3.50 13.48 20.17
N ARG A 93 -2.42 13.20 20.91
CA ARG A 93 -2.38 12.07 21.86
C ARG A 93 -3.42 12.23 22.97
N GLN A 94 -3.62 13.44 23.49
CA GLN A 94 -4.63 13.69 24.51
C GLN A 94 -6.05 13.53 23.95
N ALA A 95 -6.33 14.04 22.74
CA ALA A 95 -7.61 13.88 22.07
C ALA A 95 -7.92 12.40 21.77
N GLU A 96 -6.95 11.65 21.26
CA GLU A 96 -7.05 10.20 21.06
C GLU A 96 -7.32 9.46 22.37
N ALA A 97 -6.57 9.77 23.43
CA ALA A 97 -6.77 9.15 24.73
C ALA A 97 -8.16 9.48 25.31
N ARG A 98 -8.64 10.72 25.16
CA ARG A 98 -9.98 11.13 25.59
C ARG A 98 -11.07 10.40 24.84
N LEU A 99 -10.96 10.27 23.51
CA LEU A 99 -11.91 9.51 22.70
C LEU A 99 -11.90 8.02 23.06
N LYS A 100 -10.71 7.44 23.27
CA LYS A 100 -10.56 6.02 23.65
C LYS A 100 -11.08 5.72 25.05
N ALA A 101 -10.89 6.63 26.00
CA ALA A 101 -11.32 6.45 27.39
C ALA A 101 -12.84 6.65 27.56
N ARG A 102 -13.51 7.27 26.58
CA ARG A 102 -14.94 7.56 26.65
C ARG A 102 -15.75 6.27 26.52
N LYS A 103 -16.72 6.09 27.42
CA LYS A 103 -17.76 5.06 27.29
C LYS A 103 -19.00 5.72 26.70
N GLY A 104 -19.25 5.51 25.41
CA GLY A 104 -20.39 6.09 24.68
C GLY A 104 -19.96 6.79 23.40
N PRO A 105 -20.94 7.18 22.55
CA PRO A 105 -20.65 7.82 21.28
C PRO A 105 -19.85 9.12 21.49
N PRO A 106 -18.88 9.41 20.61
CA PRO A 106 -18.11 10.64 20.68
C PRO A 106 -19.03 11.85 20.43
N PRO A 107 -18.71 13.02 20.99
CA PRO A 107 -19.43 14.24 20.66
C PRO A 107 -19.31 14.52 19.16
N ALA A 108 -20.38 15.08 18.57
CA ALA A 108 -20.40 15.42 17.15
C ALA A 108 -19.20 16.30 16.79
N GLY A 109 -18.44 15.91 15.77
CA GLY A 109 -17.27 16.65 15.30
C GLY A 109 -15.94 16.26 15.93
N ALA A 110 -15.90 15.57 17.08
CA ALA A 110 -14.62 15.30 17.76
C ALA A 110 -13.66 14.40 16.98
N GLU A 111 -14.19 13.45 16.20
CA GLU A 111 -13.37 12.67 15.27
C GLU A 111 -12.88 13.51 14.08
N GLY A 112 -13.69 14.47 13.63
CA GLY A 112 -13.35 15.43 12.58
C GLY A 112 -12.24 16.38 13.02
N ASP A 113 -12.33 16.92 14.23
CA ASP A 113 -11.30 17.79 14.82
C ASP A 113 -9.97 17.06 14.94
N LEU A 114 -9.99 15.80 15.38
CA LEU A 114 -8.80 14.96 15.43
C LEU A 114 -8.23 14.72 14.02
N ALA A 115 -9.08 14.51 13.02
CA ALA A 115 -8.63 14.35 11.63
C ALA A 115 -7.96 15.62 11.11
N ILE A 116 -8.52 16.80 11.39
CA ILE A 116 -7.94 18.11 11.03
C ILE A 116 -6.57 18.28 11.68
N GLN A 117 -6.44 18.00 12.98
CA GLN A 117 -5.16 18.06 13.69
C GLN A 117 -4.11 17.15 13.05
N ARG A 118 -4.48 15.92 12.67
CA ARG A 118 -3.59 14.97 11.98
C ARG A 118 -3.19 15.43 10.58
N VAL A 119 -4.06 16.14 9.86
CA VAL A 119 -3.70 16.76 8.57
C VAL A 119 -2.68 17.85 8.80
N ARG A 120 -2.95 18.79 9.71
CA ARG A 120 -2.01 19.87 10.05
C ARG A 120 -0.64 19.35 10.51
N TYR A 121 -0.62 18.27 11.27
CA TYR A 121 0.61 17.61 11.72
C TYR A 121 1.46 17.13 10.52
N ARG A 122 0.82 16.57 9.49
CA ARG A 122 1.49 16.11 8.26
C ARG A 122 1.94 17.28 7.38
N GLU A 123 1.14 18.34 7.29
CA GLU A 123 1.48 19.55 6.51
C GLU A 123 2.74 20.24 7.05
N MET A 124 2.89 20.30 8.38
CA MET A 124 4.11 20.83 9.02
C MET A 124 5.31 19.87 8.97
N ARG A 125 5.17 18.72 8.30
CA ARG A 125 6.20 17.67 8.17
C ARG A 125 6.72 17.16 9.52
N CYS A 126 5.83 17.18 10.51
CA CYS A 126 5.99 16.40 11.71
C CYS A 126 5.73 14.90 11.39
#